data_AF-A0A2M9EE89-F1
#
_entry.id   AF-A0A2M9EE89-F1
#
_cell.length_a   1.000
_cell.length_b   1.000
_cell.length_c   1.000
_cell.angle_alpha   90.00
_cell.angle_beta   90.00
_cell.angle_gamma   90.00
#
_symmetry.space_group_name_H-M   'P 1'
#
loop_
_entity.id
_entity.type
_entity.pdbx_description
1 polymer ?
#
loop_
_entity_poly.entity_id
_entity_poly.type
_entity_poly.pdbx_seq_one_letter_code
_entity_poly.pdbx_strand_id
1 'polypeptide(L)'
;MVETEDRVAFYQVLIAVEQEPNKLRQVFEDLDESELKPKLVIPYKKGTSLICGNEVIPVSQIRKIHIVRTTHRNEVEREDLHSKSVREIDRLNRESSGVVFISPGFGYDPVDILEAGEDVTRKFITGHPGAAAGLPPLARFAGNPWLVTVVGGLVVAYLIWKFGWNK
;
A
#
# COMPACT_ATOMS: atom_id res chain seq x y z
N MET A 1 1.46 -22.74 23.48
CA MET A 1 2.18 -21.78 22.63
C MET A 1 2.14 -22.33 21.23
N VAL A 2 1.25 -21.79 20.39
CA VAL A 2 1.18 -22.20 18.98
C VAL A 2 2.23 -21.36 18.29
N GLU A 3 3.37 -21.97 17.99
CA GLU A 3 4.24 -21.46 16.94
C GLU A 3 3.41 -21.50 15.66
N THR A 4 2.81 -20.37 15.32
CA THR A 4 2.29 -20.14 13.97
C THR A 4 3.46 -20.40 13.05
N GLU A 5 3.42 -21.51 12.32
CA GLU A 5 4.19 -21.65 11.09
C GLU A 5 4.01 -20.34 10.33
N ASP A 6 5.07 -19.55 10.28
CA ASP A 6 5.18 -18.42 9.40
C ASP A 6 5.21 -19.02 7.99
N ARG A 7 4.02 -19.41 7.50
CA ARG A 7 3.81 -19.78 6.11
C ARG A 7 4.25 -18.55 5.33
N VAL A 8 5.37 -18.69 4.63
CA VAL A 8 5.98 -17.63 3.83
C VAL A 8 4.87 -17.03 2.96
N ALA A 9 4.41 -15.85 3.36
CA ALA A 9 3.27 -15.20 2.75
C ALA A 9 3.79 -14.04 1.91
N PHE A 10 3.46 -14.07 0.63
CA PHE A 10 3.89 -13.08 -0.32
C PHE A 10 2.80 -12.01 -0.47
N TYR A 11 3.23 -10.76 -0.58
CA TYR A 11 2.35 -9.61 -0.70
C TYR A 11 2.55 -8.95 -2.06
N GLN A 12 1.44 -8.85 -2.80
CA GLN A 12 1.35 -8.28 -4.13
C GLN A 12 0.66 -6.93 -4.01
N VAL A 13 1.24 -5.89 -4.59
CA VAL A 13 0.70 -4.53 -4.47
C VAL A 13 0.26 -4.05 -5.83
N LEU A 14 -1.02 -3.75 -5.95
CA LEU A 14 -1.63 -3.18 -7.14
C LEU A 14 -2.15 -1.78 -6.82
N ILE A 15 -1.96 -0.84 -7.74
CA ILE A 15 -2.49 0.51 -7.60
C ILE A 15 -3.18 0.96 -8.89
N ALA A 16 -4.14 1.86 -8.76
CA ALA A 16 -4.63 2.68 -9.86
C ALA A 16 -4.28 4.13 -9.59
N VAL A 17 -3.70 4.80 -10.58
CA VAL A 17 -3.34 6.22 -10.53
C VAL A 17 -4.41 7.08 -11.19
N GLU A 18 -4.44 8.37 -10.88
CA GLU A 18 -5.44 9.31 -11.38
C GLU A 18 -5.50 9.41 -12.91
N GLN A 19 -4.36 9.24 -13.58
CA GLN A 19 -4.28 9.23 -15.05
C GLN A 19 -4.99 8.02 -15.66
N GLU A 20 -5.03 6.89 -14.95
CA GLU A 20 -5.64 5.63 -15.38
C GLU A 20 -6.47 5.00 -14.23
N PRO A 21 -7.59 5.62 -13.81
CA PRO A 21 -8.28 5.27 -12.56
C PRO A 21 -8.98 3.90 -12.61
N ASN A 22 -9.20 3.37 -13.81
CA ASN A 22 -9.84 2.09 -14.05
C ASN A 22 -8.84 0.97 -14.32
N LYS A 23 -7.53 1.28 -14.38
CA LYS A 23 -6.49 0.30 -14.67
C LYS A 23 -5.67 0.08 -13.41
N LEU A 24 -5.78 -1.13 -12.87
CA LEU A 24 -4.88 -1.57 -11.81
C LEU A 24 -3.58 -2.01 -12.46
N ARG A 25 -2.46 -1.50 -11.97
CA ARG A 25 -1.13 -1.96 -12.32
C ARG A 25 -0.49 -2.59 -11.11
N GLN A 26 0.20 -3.70 -11.31
CA GLN A 26 1.05 -4.27 -10.28
C GLN A 26 2.33 -3.43 -10.17
N VAL A 27 2.70 -3.08 -8.95
CA VAL A 27 3.79 -2.15 -8.65
C VAL A 27 4.88 -2.81 -7.81
N PHE A 28 4.47 -3.70 -6.92
CA PHE A 28 5.38 -4.57 -6.21
C PHE A 28 4.88 -6.00 -6.30
N GLU A 29 5.83 -6.91 -6.47
CA GLU A 29 5.62 -8.34 -6.56
C GLU A 29 6.40 -9.07 -5.46
N ASP A 30 5.81 -10.15 -4.97
CA ASP A 30 6.42 -11.10 -4.03
C ASP A 30 7.09 -10.45 -2.80
N LEU A 31 6.50 -9.39 -2.25
CA LEU A 31 7.05 -8.75 -1.05
C LEU A 31 6.79 -9.59 0.21
N ASP A 32 7.73 -9.57 1.15
CA ASP A 32 7.48 -10.03 2.51
C ASP A 32 6.82 -8.93 3.35
N GLU A 33 6.21 -9.29 4.50
CA GLU A 33 5.58 -8.29 5.38
C GLU A 33 6.60 -7.24 5.89
N SER A 34 7.84 -7.66 6.11
CA SER A 34 8.95 -6.80 6.55
C SER A 34 9.35 -5.77 5.48
N GLU A 35 9.18 -6.09 4.20
CA GLU A 35 9.44 -5.19 3.08
C GLU A 35 8.23 -4.33 2.70
N LEU A 36 7.02 -4.87 2.85
CA LEU A 36 5.77 -4.17 2.58
C LEU A 36 5.65 -2.89 3.41
N LYS A 37 6.04 -2.93 4.68
CA LYS A 37 5.97 -1.78 5.59
C LYS A 37 6.83 -0.59 5.12
N PRO A 38 8.15 -0.72 4.93
CA PRO A 38 9.00 0.38 4.49
C PRO A 38 8.75 0.80 3.04
N LYS A 39 8.44 -0.13 2.12
CA LYS A 39 8.27 0.19 0.69
C LYS A 39 6.91 0.84 0.39
N LEU A 40 5.84 0.44 1.10
CA LEU A 40 4.48 0.90 0.82
C LEU A 40 3.82 1.60 2.00
N VAL A 41 3.66 0.91 3.12
CA VAL A 41 2.78 1.37 4.22
C VAL A 41 3.27 2.67 4.84
N ILE A 42 4.58 2.78 5.10
CA ILE A 42 5.19 3.97 5.71
C ILE A 42 5.11 5.17 4.74
N PRO A 43 5.59 5.08 3.48
CA PRO A 43 5.43 6.16 2.52
C PRO A 43 3.97 6.59 2.31
N TYR A 44 3.05 5.63 2.21
CA TYR A 44 1.62 5.90 2.03
C TYR A 44 1.04 6.69 3.22
N LYS A 45 1.34 6.25 4.45
CA LYS A 45 0.89 6.95 5.67
C LYS A 45 1.51 8.34 5.82
N LYS A 46 2.75 8.52 5.37
CA LYS A 46 3.44 9.82 5.35
C LYS A 46 2.97 10.73 4.22
N GLY A 47 2.33 10.19 3.18
CA GLY A 47 1.95 10.94 1.98
C GLY A 47 3.13 11.26 1.05
N THR A 48 4.24 10.53 1.18
CA THR A 48 5.43 10.69 0.33
C THR A 48 5.36 9.75 -0.88
N SER A 49 6.05 10.05 -1.96
CA SER A 49 6.05 9.20 -3.16
C SER A 49 6.54 7.77 -2.90
N LEU A 50 5.96 6.81 -3.62
CA LEU A 50 6.43 5.43 -3.71
C LEU A 50 7.54 5.36 -4.76
N ILE A 51 8.56 4.55 -4.49
CA ILE A 51 9.64 4.26 -5.44
C ILE A 51 9.47 2.82 -5.90
N CYS A 52 9.21 2.65 -7.18
CA CYS A 52 8.74 1.40 -7.76
C CYS A 52 9.58 1.09 -9.00
N GLY A 53 10.67 0.33 -8.80
CA GLY A 53 11.68 0.15 -9.83
C GLY A 53 12.28 1.50 -10.26
N ASN A 54 12.05 1.89 -11.52
CA ASN A 54 12.51 3.16 -12.08
C ASN A 54 11.46 4.27 -12.07
N GLU A 55 10.26 4.01 -11.53
CA GLU A 55 9.17 4.97 -11.47
C GLU A 55 9.00 5.53 -10.06
N VAL A 56 8.78 6.84 -9.95
CA VAL A 56 8.42 7.51 -8.69
C VAL A 56 6.95 7.94 -8.77
N ILE A 57 6.12 7.36 -7.91
CA ILE A 57 4.67 7.53 -7.95
C ILE A 57 4.23 8.32 -6.73
N PRO A 58 3.81 9.59 -6.88
CA PRO A 58 3.26 10.36 -5.78
C PRO A 58 2.01 9.70 -5.21
N VAL A 59 1.95 9.48 -3.89
CA VAL A 59 0.79 8.84 -3.26
C VAL A 59 -0.49 9.70 -3.44
N SER A 60 -0.34 11.01 -3.62
CA SER A 60 -1.46 11.90 -3.97
C SER A 60 -2.17 11.54 -5.27
N GLN A 61 -1.48 10.88 -6.21
CA GLN A 61 -2.06 10.45 -7.48
C GLN A 61 -2.71 9.07 -7.38
N ILE A 62 -2.56 8.35 -6.26
CA ILE A 62 -3.11 7.00 -6.09
C ILE A 62 -4.60 7.11 -5.74
N ARG A 63 -5.45 6.56 -6.63
CA ARG A 63 -6.91 6.52 -6.45
C ARG A 63 -7.38 5.22 -5.79
N LYS A 64 -6.77 4.09 -6.15
CA LYS A 64 -7.07 2.78 -5.58
C LYS A 64 -5.79 2.04 -5.27
N ILE A 65 -5.82 1.24 -4.21
CA ILE A 65 -4.71 0.41 -3.77
C ILE A 65 -5.27 -0.92 -3.29
N HIS A 66 -4.66 -2.00 -3.76
CA HIS A 66 -4.92 -3.36 -3.31
C HIS A 66 -3.61 -4.00 -2.87
N ILE A 67 -3.64 -4.62 -1.70
CA ILE A 67 -2.57 -5.46 -1.16
C ILE A 67 -3.15 -6.86 -1.09
N VAL A 68 -2.69 -7.73 -1.98
CA VAL A 68 -3.12 -9.12 -2.03
C VAL A 68 -2.08 -9.97 -1.34
N ARG A 69 -2.52 -10.86 -0.46
CA ARG A 69 -1.69 -11.87 0.18
C ARG A 69 -1.85 -13.19 -0.55
N THR A 70 -0.73 -13.79 -0.94
CA THR A 70 -0.67 -15.11 -1.58
C THR A 70 0.17 -16.09 -0.76
N THR A 71 -0.09 -17.38 -0.95
CA THR A 71 0.67 -18.46 -0.27
C THR A 71 1.95 -18.79 -1.04
N HIS A 72 1.91 -18.66 -2.37
CA HIS A 72 3.07 -18.83 -3.24
C HIS A 72 3.40 -17.51 -3.96
N ARG A 73 4.51 -17.56 -4.69
CA ARG A 73 4.94 -16.47 -5.58
C ARG A 73 3.91 -16.20 -6.66
N ASN A 74 3.89 -14.96 -7.14
CA ASN A 74 2.94 -14.44 -8.12
C ASN A 74 2.83 -15.34 -9.35
N GLU A 75 3.97 -15.74 -9.92
CA GLU A 75 4.05 -16.57 -11.12
C GLU A 75 3.35 -17.92 -10.94
N VAL A 76 3.57 -18.58 -9.79
CA VAL A 76 3.00 -19.90 -9.48
C VAL A 76 1.49 -19.82 -9.30
N GLU A 77 1.01 -18.81 -8.57
CA GLU A 77 -0.43 -18.61 -8.36
C GLU A 77 -1.16 -18.29 -9.67
N ARG A 78 -0.53 -17.51 -10.56
CA ARG A 78 -1.09 -17.19 -11.87
C ARG A 78 -1.09 -18.38 -12.81
N GLU A 79 -0.05 -19.21 -12.80
CA GLU A 79 0.00 -20.44 -13.59
C GLU A 79 -1.08 -21.43 -13.14
N ASP A 80 -1.32 -21.55 -11.84
CA ASP A 80 -2.39 -22.39 -11.31
C ASP A 80 -3.77 -21.85 -11.70
N LEU A 81 -3.99 -20.53 -11.58
CA LEU A 81 -5.23 -19.88 -12.01
C LEU A 81 -5.48 -20.08 -13.51
N HIS A 82 -4.43 -19.95 -14.31
CA HIS A 82 -4.48 -20.20 -15.75
C HIS A 82 -4.84 -21.66 -16.06
N SER A 83 -4.16 -22.60 -15.42
CA SER A 83 -4.41 -24.03 -15.59
C SER A 83 -5.83 -24.41 -15.21
N LYS A 84 -6.38 -23.84 -14.12
CA LYS A 84 -7.78 -24.02 -13.71
C LYS A 84 -8.75 -23.44 -14.73
N SER A 85 -8.47 -22.23 -15.22
CA SER A 85 -9.32 -21.58 -16.22
C SER A 85 -9.38 -22.38 -17.53
N VAL A 86 -8.24 -22.89 -18.00
CA VAL A 86 -8.19 -23.72 -19.23
C VAL A 86 -8.99 -25.01 -19.04
N ARG A 87 -8.81 -25.70 -17.91
CA ARG A 87 -9.57 -26.93 -17.61
C ARG A 87 -11.07 -26.68 -17.57
N GLU A 88 -11.49 -25.55 -17.02
CA GLU A 88 -12.91 -25.21 -16.94
C GLU A 88 -13.50 -24.91 -18.32
N ILE A 89 -12.78 -24.16 -19.16
CA ILE A 89 -13.19 -23.90 -20.54
C ILE A 89 -13.27 -25.22 -21.33
N ASP A 90 -12.28 -26.10 -21.20
CA ASP A 90 -12.27 -27.40 -21.86
C ASP A 90 -13.42 -28.30 -21.38
N ARG A 91 -13.76 -28.25 -20.09
CA ARG A 91 -14.92 -28.95 -19.53
C ARG A 91 -16.22 -28.44 -20.13
N LEU A 92 -16.43 -27.11 -20.14
CA LEU A 92 -17.62 -26.48 -20.72
C LEU A 92 -17.77 -26.80 -22.22
N ASN A 93 -16.67 -26.81 -22.95
CA ASN A 93 -16.65 -27.15 -24.38
C ASN A 93 -16.94 -28.64 -24.63
N ARG A 94 -16.54 -29.53 -23.72
CA ARG A 94 -16.83 -30.96 -23.82
C ARG A 94 -18.28 -31.30 -23.44
N GLU A 95 -18.84 -30.58 -22.46
CA GLU A 95 -20.21 -30.79 -21.97
C GLU A 95 -21.27 -30.08 -22.85
N SER A 96 -20.87 -29.07 -23.62
CA SER A 96 -21.78 -28.35 -24.51
C SER A 96 -21.99 -29.06 -25.85
N SER A 97 -23.24 -29.43 -26.14
CA SER A 97 -23.66 -30.15 -27.34
C SER A 97 -23.82 -29.26 -28.60
N GLY A 98 -23.01 -28.20 -28.73
CA GLY A 98 -23.02 -27.35 -29.93
C GLY A 98 -22.53 -25.91 -29.76
N VAL A 99 -22.17 -25.49 -28.55
CA VAL A 99 -21.63 -24.14 -28.29
C VAL A 99 -20.21 -24.28 -27.73
N VAL A 100 -19.24 -23.72 -28.45
CA VAL A 100 -17.85 -23.61 -27.98
C VAL A 100 -17.69 -22.26 -27.29
N PHE A 101 -17.39 -22.27 -26.00
CA PHE A 101 -17.02 -21.10 -25.23
C PHE A 101 -15.52 -20.83 -25.45
N ILE A 102 -15.23 -19.74 -26.16
CA ILE A 102 -13.87 -19.24 -26.38
C ILE A 102 -13.70 -18.00 -25.53
N SER A 103 -12.92 -18.11 -24.47
CA SER A 103 -12.51 -17.01 -23.60
C SER A 103 -10.99 -17.02 -23.48
N PRO A 104 -10.32 -15.86 -23.39
CA PRO A 104 -8.88 -15.79 -23.12
C PRO A 104 -8.50 -16.47 -21.80
N GLY A 105 -9.45 -16.71 -20.89
CA GLY A 105 -9.20 -17.30 -19.58
C GLY A 105 -8.51 -16.32 -18.62
N PHE A 106 -8.30 -16.78 -17.39
CA PHE A 106 -7.65 -16.00 -16.32
C PHE A 106 -6.17 -16.38 -16.16
N GLY A 107 -5.39 -15.53 -15.49
CA GLY A 107 -3.97 -15.76 -15.15
C GLY A 107 -2.96 -15.04 -16.05
N TYR A 108 -3.41 -14.41 -17.14
CA TYR A 108 -2.56 -13.68 -18.08
C TYR A 108 -2.29 -12.22 -17.70
N ASP A 109 -3.19 -11.60 -16.94
CA ASP A 109 -3.00 -10.23 -16.46
C ASP A 109 -2.40 -10.27 -15.04
N PRO A 110 -1.37 -9.46 -14.72
CA PRO A 110 -0.96 -9.21 -13.34
C PRO A 110 -2.12 -8.89 -12.38
N VAL A 111 -3.20 -8.30 -12.86
CA VAL A 111 -4.41 -8.00 -12.08
C VAL A 111 -5.18 -9.25 -11.66
N ASP A 112 -5.06 -10.36 -12.41
CA ASP A 112 -5.76 -11.61 -12.10
C ASP A 112 -5.33 -12.22 -10.75
N ILE A 113 -4.21 -11.76 -10.19
CA ILE A 113 -3.76 -12.14 -8.85
C ILE A 113 -4.78 -11.77 -7.75
N LEU A 114 -5.66 -10.80 -8.02
CA LEU A 114 -6.78 -10.45 -7.14
C LEU A 114 -7.73 -11.64 -6.90
N GLU A 115 -7.86 -12.55 -7.88
CA GLU A 115 -8.72 -13.73 -7.80
C GLU A 115 -8.02 -14.92 -7.10
N ALA A 116 -6.68 -14.93 -7.12
CA ALA A 116 -5.89 -16.02 -6.54
C ALA A 116 -5.59 -15.81 -5.04
N GLY A 117 -5.48 -14.56 -4.58
CA GLY A 117 -5.08 -14.24 -3.20
C GLY A 117 -6.15 -13.58 -2.34
N GLU A 118 -5.81 -13.33 -1.09
CA GLU A 118 -6.67 -12.64 -0.12
C GLU A 118 -6.37 -11.13 -0.12
N ASP A 119 -7.38 -10.28 -0.34
CA ASP A 119 -7.22 -8.82 -0.20
C ASP A 119 -7.07 -8.43 1.28
N VAL A 120 -5.85 -8.07 1.67
CA VAL A 120 -5.47 -7.67 3.02
C VAL A 120 -5.23 -6.16 3.13
N THR A 121 -5.67 -5.36 2.16
CA THR A 121 -5.45 -3.91 2.14
C THR A 121 -5.86 -3.24 3.44
N ARG A 122 -7.05 -3.58 3.94
CA ARG A 122 -7.61 -3.00 5.17
C ARG A 122 -6.79 -3.31 6.43
N LYS A 123 -5.99 -4.38 6.42
CA LYS A 123 -5.09 -4.74 7.52
C LYS A 123 -3.93 -3.76 7.65
N PHE A 124 -3.44 -3.23 6.53
CA PHE A 124 -2.26 -2.37 6.50
C PHE A 124 -2.58 -0.89 6.30
N ILE A 125 -3.61 -0.59 5.51
CA ILE A 125 -4.04 0.75 5.12
C ILE A 125 -5.49 0.94 5.58
N THR A 126 -5.68 1.78 6.60
CA THR A 126 -6.99 2.06 7.21
C THR A 126 -7.46 3.51 7.01
N GLY A 127 -6.66 4.35 6.35
CA GLY A 127 -6.95 5.78 6.19
C GLY A 127 -6.45 6.32 4.85
N HIS A 128 -6.75 7.60 4.60
CA HIS A 128 -6.33 8.28 3.37
C HIS A 128 -4.81 8.47 3.30
N PRO A 129 -4.24 8.67 2.10
CA PRO A 129 -2.85 9.09 1.93
C PRO A 129 -2.46 10.22 2.88
N GLY A 130 -1.32 10.10 3.56
CA GLY A 130 -0.86 11.15 4.47
C GLY A 130 -1.63 11.26 5.79
N ALA A 131 -2.51 10.32 6.14
CA ALA A 131 -3.24 10.37 7.42
C ALA A 131 -2.33 10.40 8.66
N ALA A 132 -1.10 9.87 8.57
CA ALA A 132 -0.12 9.96 9.66
C ALA A 132 0.71 11.27 9.63
N ALA A 133 0.61 12.06 8.57
CA ALA A 133 1.21 13.40 8.48
C ALA A 133 0.42 14.46 9.27
N GLY A 134 -0.40 14.04 10.24
CA GLY A 134 -1.13 14.91 11.14
C GLY A 134 -0.21 15.88 11.87
N LEU A 135 -0.47 17.18 11.62
CA LEU A 135 0.11 18.42 12.16
C LEU A 135 1.64 18.43 12.38
N PRO A 136 2.36 19.47 11.89
CA PRO A 136 3.80 19.57 12.06
C PRO A 136 4.18 19.41 13.55
N PRO A 137 5.34 18.83 13.88
CA PRO A 137 5.73 18.58 15.27
C PRO A 137 5.64 19.84 16.15
N LEU A 138 5.82 21.03 15.56
CA LEU A 138 5.61 22.33 16.22
C LEU A 138 4.15 22.63 16.58
N ALA A 139 3.17 22.20 15.78
CA ALA A 139 1.76 22.38 16.08
C ALA A 139 1.28 21.50 17.25
N ARG A 140 1.97 20.38 17.55
CA ARG A 140 1.73 19.62 18.80
C ARG A 140 2.16 20.41 20.05
N PHE A 141 3.17 21.26 19.95
CA PHE A 141 3.60 22.14 21.05
C PHE A 141 2.68 23.36 21.21
N ALA A 142 2.12 23.88 20.11
CA ALA A 142 1.15 24.99 20.15
C ALA A 142 -0.18 24.63 20.83
N GLY A 143 -0.52 23.33 20.90
CA GLY A 143 -1.76 22.84 21.53
C GLY A 143 -1.72 22.71 23.06
N ASN A 144 -0.57 22.93 23.71
CA ASN A 144 -0.45 22.83 25.17
C ASN A 144 -0.17 24.23 25.79
N PRO A 145 -1.19 24.91 26.35
CA PRO A 145 -1.07 26.29 26.83
C PRO A 145 0.05 26.50 27.86
N TRP A 146 0.36 25.48 28.66
CA TRP A 146 1.40 25.58 29.68
C TRP A 146 2.81 25.65 29.07
N LEU A 147 3.09 24.85 28.04
CA LEU A 147 4.38 24.82 27.34
C LEU A 147 4.66 26.11 26.56
N VAL A 148 3.66 26.65 25.87
CA VAL A 148 3.78 27.93 25.15
C VAL A 148 4.13 29.06 26.11
N THR A 149 3.54 29.06 27.31
CA THR A 149 3.78 30.07 28.34
C THR A 149 5.22 29.99 28.88
N VAL A 150 5.72 28.79 29.18
CA VAL A 150 7.08 28.59 29.71
C VAL A 150 8.15 28.93 28.67
N VAL A 151 7.98 28.47 27.43
CA VAL A 151 8.93 28.74 26.35
C VAL A 151 8.92 30.23 25.96
N GLY A 152 7.73 30.84 25.87
CA GLY A 152 7.60 32.27 25.61
C GLY A 152 8.26 33.13 26.69
N GLY A 153 8.07 32.78 27.97
CA GLY A 153 8.72 33.46 29.10
C GLY A 153 10.25 33.38 29.06
N LEU A 154 10.81 32.21 28.73
CA LEU A 154 12.26 32.02 28.60
C LEU A 154 12.86 32.85 27.46
N VAL A 155 12.18 32.94 26.31
CA VAL A 155 12.63 33.75 25.17
C VAL A 155 12.62 35.24 25.53
N VAL A 156 11.56 35.72 26.18
CA VAL A 156 11.48 37.12 26.63
C VAL A 156 12.55 37.42 27.67
N ALA A 157 12.78 36.54 28.64
CA ALA A 157 13.84 36.69 29.63
C ALA A 157 15.24 36.73 28.98
N TYR A 158 15.49 35.87 27.99
CA TYR A 158 16.74 35.86 27.23
C TYR A 158 16.93 37.14 26.42
N LEU A 159 15.87 37.66 25.78
CA LEU A 159 15.92 38.92 25.03
C LEU A 159 16.18 40.11 25.96
N ILE A 160 15.54 40.16 27.13
CA ILE A 160 15.78 41.18 28.15
C ILE A 160 17.23 41.09 28.68
N TRP A 161 17.73 39.89 28.93
CA TRP A 161 19.11 39.69 29.38
C TRP A 161 20.12 40.14 28.32
N LYS A 162 19.92 39.75 27.06
CA LYS A 162 20.84 40.04 25.95
C LYS A 162 20.81 41.51 25.51
N PHE A 163 19.65 42.16 25.49
CA PHE A 163 19.47 43.51 24.96
C PHE A 163 19.19 44.58 26.03
N GLY A 164 18.73 44.20 27.21
CA GLY A 164 18.44 45.11 28.32
C GLY A 164 19.66 45.49 29.17
N TRP A 165 20.75 44.72 29.10
CA TRP A 165 22.01 45.00 29.81
C TRP A 165 23.08 45.70 28.95
N ASN A 166 22.76 46.09 27.73
CA ASN A 166 23.69 46.83 26.86
C ASN A 166 23.45 48.36 26.89
N LYS A 167 23.18 48.89 28.10
CA LYS A 167 23.16 50.33 28.41
C LYS A 167 23.86 50.58 29.73
#